data_AF-A0A369MS96-F1
#
_entry.id   AF-A0A369MS96-F1
#
_cell.length_a   1.000
_cell.length_b   1.000
_cell.length_c   1.000
_cell.angle_alpha   90.00
_cell.angle_beta   90.00
_cell.angle_gamma   90.00
#
_symmetry.space_group_name_H-M   'P 1'
#
loop_
_entity.id
_entity.type
_entity.pdbx_description
1 polymer ?
#
loop_
_entity_poly.entity_id
_entity_poly.type
_entity_poly.pdbx_seq_one_letter_code
_entity_poly.pdbx_strand_id
1 'polypeptide(L)'
;MPVIKPIAGHTSVRGVSDYLQKDGRALAVDLYNLSWDEDRDAELDPDLKQDVDWAAEMDLTRIANGNDTPWRGKRARTYMHFIVSPDPKDKVTLSQLRELTRAWVRENWDDYECAAVFHDDNANEVMHAHVVVNNTNLATGNRFQNPDPRKMQASIQRLAEERGLSFFVDVSDEEKRRSATKGGAAPKTRQAVYVRRAEREIAGKGGYSWVADIRNRVTIAKRAAETPGEYLQILGLMGIDVSEASRKGGRSDWLYSMAETPSKRIRGENLGLAYGRKAVEGALKGNAAIDPGQIAAIAAKAVEVKDYAQLESMATALELCSRYGIRCMADFGSRIAAMGRRGDDGATSELRLAKETAKELRLLPDAARARPRTAMDQYARQRQRADASARAGEQAARQRQIQQEQQRSDRNRRAR
;
A
#
# COMPACT_ATOMS: atom_id res chain seq x y z
N MET A 1 14.85 1.59 7.00
CA MET A 1 15.10 2.81 7.79
C MET A 1 13.76 3.35 8.24
N PRO A 2 13.63 3.94 9.43
CA PRO A 2 12.36 4.46 9.92
C PRO A 2 11.85 5.63 9.06
N VAL A 3 10.67 5.50 8.47
CA VAL A 3 10.06 6.58 7.65
C VAL A 3 8.77 7.05 8.29
N ILE A 4 8.53 8.37 8.25
CA ILE A 4 7.25 8.99 8.61
C ILE A 4 6.48 9.37 7.35
N LYS A 5 5.24 8.88 7.22
CA LYS A 5 4.31 9.29 6.16
C LYS A 5 3.09 10.03 6.72
N PRO A 6 2.91 11.33 6.46
CA PRO A 6 1.74 12.09 6.89
C PRO A 6 0.54 11.96 5.93
N ILE A 7 -0.66 11.89 6.49
CA ILE A 7 -1.96 11.86 5.80
C ILE A 7 -2.92 12.78 6.57
N ALA A 8 -3.54 13.74 5.88
CA ALA A 8 -4.50 14.64 6.52
C ALA A 8 -5.92 14.05 6.50
N GLY A 9 -6.58 14.04 7.66
CA GLY A 9 -7.98 13.66 7.82
C GLY A 9 -8.93 14.85 7.72
N HIS A 10 -10.10 14.65 7.12
CA HIS A 10 -11.14 15.70 6.95
C HIS A 10 -12.53 15.26 7.41
N THR A 11 -12.59 14.16 8.17
CA THR A 11 -13.80 13.53 8.71
C THR A 11 -13.60 13.24 10.20
N SER A 12 -14.67 12.89 10.92
CA SER A 12 -14.55 12.36 12.29
C SER A 12 -13.44 11.31 12.40
N VAL A 13 -12.80 11.28 13.58
CA VAL A 13 -11.75 10.31 13.91
C VAL A 13 -12.28 8.87 13.94
N ARG A 14 -13.61 8.68 14.07
CA ARG A 14 -14.26 7.36 14.05
C ARG A 14 -13.87 6.51 12.85
N GLY A 15 -13.94 7.09 11.64
CA GLY A 15 -13.69 6.32 10.42
C GLY A 15 -12.26 5.78 10.32
N VAL A 16 -11.26 6.51 10.83
CA VAL A 16 -9.88 6.01 10.88
C VAL A 16 -9.70 5.02 12.02
N SER A 17 -10.35 5.21 13.17
CA SER A 17 -10.35 4.24 14.26
C SER A 17 -10.89 2.88 13.83
N ASP A 18 -12.09 2.87 13.25
CA ASP A 18 -12.75 1.65 12.76
C ASP A 18 -11.90 0.97 11.68
N TYR A 19 -11.33 1.76 10.76
CA TYR A 19 -10.44 1.24 9.73
C TYR A 19 -9.21 0.57 10.32
N LEU A 20 -8.51 1.23 11.26
CA LEU A 20 -7.27 0.73 11.84
C LEU A 20 -7.48 -0.51 12.70
N GLN A 21 -8.62 -0.64 13.38
CA GLN A 21 -8.89 -1.75 14.30
C GLN A 21 -9.74 -2.88 13.68
N LYS A 22 -10.17 -2.71 12.42
CA LYS A 22 -11.04 -3.65 11.70
C LYS A 22 -10.54 -5.09 11.77
N ASP A 23 -11.46 -6.02 12.01
CA ASP A 23 -11.22 -7.48 12.00
C ASP A 23 -10.11 -7.92 12.99
N GLY A 24 -9.86 -7.15 14.06
CA GLY A 24 -8.87 -7.49 15.09
C GLY A 24 -7.42 -7.37 14.62
N ARG A 25 -7.15 -6.59 13.56
CA ARG A 25 -5.80 -6.44 12.99
C ARG A 25 -4.84 -5.57 13.81
N ALA A 26 -5.36 -4.87 14.81
CA ALA A 26 -4.54 -4.10 15.74
C ALA A 26 -3.87 -5.05 16.75
N LEU A 27 -2.54 -5.08 16.75
CA LEU A 27 -1.75 -5.83 17.74
C LEU A 27 -1.79 -5.17 19.11
N ALA A 28 -1.79 -3.84 19.11
CA ALA A 28 -1.93 -3.00 20.29
C ALA A 28 -2.44 -1.62 19.86
N VAL A 29 -2.97 -0.87 20.82
CA VAL A 29 -3.31 0.54 20.69
C VAL A 29 -2.68 1.25 21.88
N ASP A 30 -1.94 2.33 21.70
CA ASP A 30 -1.37 3.18 22.75
C ASP A 30 -2.00 4.56 22.70
N LEU A 31 -2.39 5.09 23.85
CA LEU A 31 -3.11 6.35 23.96
C LEU A 31 -2.28 7.37 24.75
N TYR A 32 -2.28 8.62 24.29
CA TYR A 32 -1.51 9.71 24.89
C TYR A 32 -2.39 10.94 25.00
N ASN A 33 -2.37 11.56 26.18
CA ASN A 33 -3.18 12.74 26.54
C ASN A 33 -4.71 12.56 26.37
N LEU A 34 -5.19 11.33 26.38
CA LEU A 34 -6.61 11.00 26.43
C LEU A 34 -7.01 10.67 27.88
N SER A 35 -8.23 10.20 28.10
CA SER A 35 -8.65 9.65 29.41
C SER A 35 -7.78 8.49 29.89
N TRP A 36 -7.07 7.84 28.96
CA TRP A 36 -5.93 6.98 29.23
C TRP A 36 -4.66 7.57 28.61
N ASP A 37 -3.56 7.49 29.36
CA ASP A 37 -2.23 7.87 28.91
C ASP A 37 -1.20 6.81 29.32
N GLU A 38 -0.43 6.29 28.35
CA GLU A 38 0.54 5.21 28.58
C GLU A 38 1.59 5.51 29.67
N ASP A 39 1.81 6.78 30.03
CA ASP A 39 2.79 7.16 31.05
C ASP A 39 2.15 7.40 32.40
N ARG A 40 1.03 8.14 32.42
CA ARG A 40 0.34 8.49 33.67
C ARG A 40 -0.36 7.29 34.29
N ASP A 41 -0.86 6.38 33.44
CA ASP A 41 -1.71 5.27 33.83
C ASP A 41 -0.97 3.91 33.76
N ALA A 42 0.36 3.93 33.60
CA ALA A 42 1.19 2.73 33.44
C ALA A 42 1.07 1.70 34.57
N GLU A 43 0.73 2.17 35.78
CA GLU A 43 0.55 1.33 36.99
C GLU A 43 -0.90 0.87 37.19
N LEU A 44 -1.85 1.37 36.40
CA LEU A 44 -3.25 0.97 36.46
C LEU A 44 -3.48 -0.35 35.74
N ASP A 45 -4.62 -0.98 36.03
CA ASP A 45 -5.05 -2.18 35.33
C ASP A 45 -5.21 -1.88 33.82
N PRO A 46 -4.41 -2.54 32.93
CA PRO A 46 -4.48 -2.30 31.50
C PRO A 46 -5.85 -2.59 30.88
N ASP A 47 -6.69 -3.41 31.54
CA ASP A 47 -8.04 -3.68 31.08
C ASP A 47 -8.94 -2.44 31.13
N LEU A 48 -8.64 -1.44 31.97
CA LEU A 48 -9.40 -0.19 32.02
C LEU A 48 -9.29 0.63 30.73
N LYS A 49 -8.22 0.43 29.96
CA LYS A 49 -7.99 1.08 28.67
C LYS A 49 -8.99 0.65 27.60
N GLN A 50 -9.54 -0.56 27.70
CA GLN A 50 -10.42 -1.11 26.66
C GLN A 50 -11.75 -0.35 26.52
N ASP A 51 -12.14 0.37 27.58
CA ASP A 51 -13.34 1.19 27.62
C ASP A 51 -13.13 2.60 27.04
N VAL A 52 -11.89 2.96 26.70
CA VAL A 52 -11.54 4.29 26.18
C VAL A 52 -11.86 4.39 24.69
N ASP A 53 -12.90 5.17 24.39
CA ASP A 53 -13.25 5.55 23.03
C ASP A 53 -12.46 6.77 22.56
N TRP A 54 -11.18 6.55 22.24
CA TRP A 54 -10.24 7.60 21.84
C TRP A 54 -10.72 8.43 20.64
N ALA A 55 -11.53 7.86 19.73
CA ALA A 55 -12.06 8.60 18.60
C ALA A 55 -13.17 9.58 19.02
N ALA A 56 -14.02 9.18 19.97
CA ALA A 56 -15.03 10.07 20.53
C ALA A 56 -14.39 11.21 21.33
N GLU A 57 -13.38 10.90 22.15
CA GLU A 57 -12.67 11.91 22.94
C GLU A 57 -11.97 12.94 22.07
N MET A 58 -11.23 12.49 21.04
CA MET A 58 -10.60 13.42 20.11
C MET A 58 -11.62 14.31 19.39
N ASP A 59 -12.76 13.76 18.98
CA ASP A 59 -13.83 14.55 18.38
C ASP A 59 -14.45 15.55 19.39
N LEU A 60 -14.68 15.15 20.64
CA LEU A 60 -15.18 16.02 21.70
C LEU A 60 -14.25 17.20 21.96
N THR A 61 -12.95 16.94 22.18
CA THR A 61 -11.94 17.98 22.40
C THR A 61 -11.86 18.95 21.21
N ARG A 62 -11.94 18.41 19.99
CA ARG A 62 -11.90 19.20 18.76
C ARG A 62 -13.15 20.06 18.55
N ILE A 63 -14.33 19.54 18.87
CA ILE A 63 -15.60 20.27 18.83
C ILE A 63 -15.61 21.37 19.89
N ALA A 64 -15.20 21.07 21.12
CA ALA A 64 -15.16 22.04 22.23
C ALA A 64 -14.27 23.25 21.93
N ASN A 65 -13.19 23.04 21.17
CA ASN A 65 -12.28 24.12 20.74
C ASN A 65 -12.69 24.77 19.40
N GLY A 66 -13.84 24.42 18.84
CA GLY A 66 -14.33 24.98 17.56
C GLY A 66 -13.48 24.59 16.34
N ASN A 67 -12.59 23.62 16.49
CA ASN A 67 -11.60 23.22 15.47
C ASN A 67 -12.17 22.33 14.37
N ASP A 68 -13.47 22.00 14.44
CA ASP A 68 -14.24 21.30 13.40
C ASP A 68 -14.80 22.25 12.31
N THR A 69 -14.79 23.57 12.59
CA THR A 69 -15.37 24.53 11.64
C THR A 69 -14.52 24.65 10.37
N PRO A 70 -15.12 24.66 9.16
CA PRO A 70 -14.41 24.97 7.92
C PRO A 70 -13.72 26.33 7.99
N TRP A 71 -12.59 26.47 7.30
CA TRP A 71 -11.84 27.73 7.27
C TRP A 71 -11.52 28.15 5.84
N ARG A 72 -11.84 29.39 5.47
CA ARG A 72 -11.67 29.96 4.11
C ARG A 72 -12.21 29.05 3.00
N GLY A 73 -13.42 28.51 3.17
CA GLY A 73 -14.07 27.64 2.19
C GLY A 73 -13.47 26.24 2.06
N LYS A 74 -12.46 25.89 2.88
CA LYS A 74 -11.88 24.54 2.95
C LYS A 74 -12.46 23.79 4.14
N ARG A 75 -12.75 22.50 3.95
CA ARG A 75 -13.13 21.59 5.04
C ARG A 75 -12.07 21.62 6.14
N ALA A 76 -12.51 21.56 7.39
CA ALA A 76 -11.60 21.45 8.51
C ALA A 76 -10.73 20.20 8.35
N ARG A 77 -9.46 20.33 8.67
CA ARG A 77 -8.66 19.15 9.00
C ARG A 77 -9.05 18.72 10.40
N THR A 78 -9.30 17.43 10.57
CA THR A 78 -9.83 16.86 11.81
C THR A 78 -8.75 16.14 12.61
N TYR A 79 -7.80 15.50 11.92
CA TYR A 79 -6.62 14.86 12.50
C TYR A 79 -5.47 14.81 11.49
N MET A 80 -4.29 14.45 11.96
CA MET A 80 -3.15 14.05 11.14
C MET A 80 -2.78 12.60 11.45
N HIS A 81 -2.64 11.80 10.40
CA HIS A 81 -2.28 10.39 10.51
C HIS A 81 -0.86 10.19 10.00
N PHE A 82 0.00 9.68 10.87
CA PHE A 82 1.38 9.35 10.57
C PHE A 82 1.56 7.84 10.58
N ILE A 83 2.43 7.36 9.70
CA ILE A 83 2.87 5.96 9.69
C ILE A 83 4.34 5.95 10.12
N VAL A 84 4.65 5.27 11.22
CA VAL A 84 6.00 5.01 11.72
C VAL A 84 6.39 3.61 11.27
N SER A 85 7.31 3.50 10.32
CA SER A 85 7.73 2.21 9.75
C SER A 85 9.24 2.03 9.89
N PRO A 86 9.74 1.26 10.88
CA PRO A 86 11.16 0.90 11.02
C PRO A 86 11.73 0.16 9.80
N ASP A 87 13.05 -0.09 9.76
CA ASP A 87 13.59 -0.99 8.74
C ASP A 87 13.09 -2.42 8.95
N PRO A 88 12.49 -3.08 7.95
CA PRO A 88 12.15 -4.50 8.05
C PRO A 88 13.34 -5.39 8.44
N LYS A 89 14.57 -5.00 8.09
CA LYS A 89 15.80 -5.73 8.45
C LYS A 89 16.10 -5.72 9.94
N ASP A 90 15.61 -4.71 10.67
CA ASP A 90 15.84 -4.58 12.11
C ASP A 90 15.03 -5.62 12.91
N LYS A 91 14.04 -6.28 12.27
CA LYS A 91 13.17 -7.29 12.89
C LYS A 91 12.66 -6.84 14.27
N VAL A 92 12.21 -5.59 14.33
CA VAL A 92 11.69 -4.99 15.55
C VAL A 92 10.59 -5.86 16.15
N THR A 93 10.60 -6.01 17.47
CA THR A 93 9.49 -6.61 18.23
C THR A 93 8.44 -5.57 18.56
N LEU A 94 7.19 -5.97 18.80
CA LEU A 94 6.11 -5.05 19.17
C LEU A 94 6.49 -4.11 20.31
N SER A 95 7.18 -4.62 21.34
CA SER A 95 7.67 -3.81 22.44
C SER A 95 8.64 -2.70 21.99
N GLN A 96 9.60 -3.03 21.12
CA GLN A 96 10.56 -2.05 20.59
C GLN A 96 9.89 -0.98 19.72
N LEU A 97 8.89 -1.36 18.93
CA LEU A 97 8.14 -0.39 18.12
C LEU A 97 7.23 0.49 18.98
N ARG A 98 6.61 -0.06 20.03
CA ARG A 98 5.84 0.73 21.00
C ARG A 98 6.74 1.76 21.67
N GLU A 99 7.92 1.35 22.13
CA GLU A 99 8.89 2.25 22.76
C GLU A 99 9.37 3.35 21.80
N LEU A 100 9.74 3.00 20.56
CA LEU A 100 10.16 3.97 19.54
C LEU A 100 9.03 4.95 19.21
N THR A 101 7.81 4.44 19.05
CA THR A 101 6.64 5.26 18.72
C THR A 101 6.28 6.19 19.87
N ARG A 102 6.29 5.71 21.12
CA ARG A 102 6.11 6.50 22.33
C ARG A 102 7.10 7.66 22.39
N ALA A 103 8.39 7.37 22.24
CA ALA A 103 9.43 8.39 22.28
C ALA A 103 9.22 9.46 21.19
N TRP A 104 8.86 9.03 19.98
CA TRP A 104 8.58 9.95 18.88
C TRP A 104 7.32 10.80 19.11
N VAL A 105 6.26 10.20 19.67
CA VAL A 105 5.03 10.91 20.04
C VAL A 105 5.33 11.97 21.09
N ARG A 106 6.04 11.62 22.17
CA ARG A 106 6.40 12.58 23.22
C ARG A 106 7.32 13.69 22.73
N GLU A 107 8.24 13.40 21.81
CA GLU A 107 9.14 14.44 21.30
C GLU A 107 8.42 15.44 20.38
N ASN A 108 7.43 15.00 19.60
CA ASN A 108 6.86 15.81 18.52
C ASN A 108 5.41 16.28 18.80
N TRP A 109 4.69 15.60 19.69
CA TRP A 109 3.24 15.67 19.82
C TRP A 109 2.74 15.68 21.26
N ASP A 110 3.59 16.03 22.24
CA ASP A 110 3.22 15.99 23.66
C ASP A 110 2.05 16.91 24.02
N ASP A 111 1.85 18.00 23.27
CA ASP A 111 0.71 18.91 23.45
C ASP A 111 -0.56 18.47 22.71
N TYR A 112 -0.63 17.22 22.22
CA TYR A 112 -1.75 16.73 21.42
C TYR A 112 -2.27 15.40 21.95
N GLU A 113 -3.58 15.18 21.79
CA GLU A 113 -4.16 13.83 21.91
C GLU A 113 -3.66 12.96 20.76
N CYS A 114 -3.08 11.81 21.10
CA CYS A 114 -2.55 10.86 20.13
C CYS A 114 -3.03 9.43 20.39
N ALA A 115 -3.32 8.70 19.32
CA ALA A 115 -3.60 7.27 19.36
C ALA A 115 -2.65 6.55 18.38
N ALA A 116 -1.83 5.63 18.88
CA ALA A 116 -0.91 4.82 18.09
C ALA A 116 -1.44 3.39 17.98
N VAL A 117 -1.79 2.95 16.76
CA VAL A 117 -2.27 1.59 16.49
C VAL A 117 -1.17 0.80 15.80
N PHE A 118 -0.82 -0.37 16.34
CA PHE A 118 0.30 -1.18 15.86
C PHE A 118 -0.20 -2.32 14.98
N HIS A 119 0.37 -2.46 13.79
CA HIS A 119 0.04 -3.50 12.81
C HIS A 119 1.28 -4.32 12.45
N ASP A 120 1.03 -5.57 12.07
CA ASP A 120 1.97 -6.42 11.34
C ASP A 120 1.27 -6.86 10.04
N ASP A 121 1.59 -6.15 8.95
CA ASP A 121 0.97 -6.41 7.66
C ASP A 121 1.63 -7.64 7.02
N ASN A 122 0.85 -8.72 6.96
CA ASN A 122 1.32 -10.06 6.65
C ASN A 122 1.78 -10.29 5.19
N ALA A 123 2.58 -11.35 5.06
CA ALA A 123 3.41 -11.85 3.95
C ALA A 123 4.89 -11.44 4.00
N ASN A 124 5.27 -10.36 4.70
CA ASN A 124 6.68 -9.92 4.82
C ASN A 124 7.10 -9.47 6.25
N GLU A 125 6.28 -9.71 7.29
CA GLU A 125 6.60 -9.37 8.70
C GLU A 125 6.99 -7.88 8.92
N VAL A 126 6.32 -6.94 8.24
CA VAL A 126 6.67 -5.52 8.35
C VAL A 126 5.81 -4.85 9.41
N MET A 127 6.34 -4.86 10.63
CA MET A 127 5.70 -4.19 11.75
C MET A 127 5.79 -2.67 11.63
N HIS A 128 4.66 -1.99 11.83
CA HIS A 128 4.58 -0.53 11.75
C HIS A 128 3.47 0.02 12.65
N ALA A 129 3.55 1.31 12.98
CA ALA A 129 2.57 1.99 13.80
C ALA A 129 1.85 3.09 13.02
N HIS A 130 0.55 3.20 13.22
CA HIS A 130 -0.29 4.28 12.77
C HIS A 130 -0.57 5.24 13.92
N VAL A 131 0.04 6.42 13.89
CA VAL A 131 -0.15 7.46 14.90
C VAL A 131 -1.16 8.49 14.39
N VAL A 132 -2.33 8.55 15.02
CA VAL A 132 -3.35 9.56 14.77
C VAL A 132 -3.20 10.67 15.80
N VAL A 133 -2.96 11.90 15.35
CA VAL A 133 -2.78 13.11 16.16
C VAL A 133 -3.99 14.01 15.96
N ASN A 134 -4.65 14.42 17.04
CA ASN A 134 -5.82 15.29 16.95
C ASN A 134 -5.45 16.67 16.37
N ASN A 135 -6.41 17.34 15.74
CA ASN A 135 -6.18 18.68 15.18
C ASN A 135 -6.09 19.77 16.26
N THR A 136 -6.49 19.51 17.51
CA THR A 136 -6.42 20.49 18.60
C THR A 136 -5.13 20.35 19.39
N ASN A 137 -4.36 21.43 19.50
CA ASN A 137 -3.27 21.53 20.46
C ASN A 137 -3.86 21.83 21.85
N LEU A 138 -3.60 20.97 22.84
CA LEU A 138 -4.15 21.06 24.19
C LEU A 138 -3.62 22.27 24.96
N ALA A 139 -2.38 22.67 24.71
CA ALA A 139 -1.76 23.80 25.41
C ALA A 139 -2.33 25.16 24.98
N THR A 140 -2.76 25.27 23.71
CA THR A 140 -3.17 26.55 23.11
C THR A 140 -4.61 26.60 22.62
N GLY A 141 -5.30 25.45 22.54
CA GLY A 141 -6.61 25.31 21.90
C GLY A 141 -6.59 25.47 20.37
N ASN A 142 -5.43 25.80 19.79
CA ASN A 142 -5.32 26.12 18.37
C ASN A 142 -5.35 24.88 17.48
N ARG A 143 -5.63 25.11 16.19
CA ARG A 143 -5.49 24.09 15.16
C ARG A 143 -4.05 23.67 14.97
N PHE A 144 -3.89 22.40 14.59
CA PHE A 144 -2.64 21.77 14.24
C PHE A 144 -1.85 22.64 13.27
N GLN A 145 -0.59 22.89 13.59
CA GLN A 145 0.35 23.57 12.70
C GLN A 145 1.19 22.52 12.01
N ASN A 146 1.31 22.60 10.68
CA ASN A 146 2.09 21.60 9.94
C ASN A 146 3.57 21.70 10.36
N PRO A 147 4.13 20.71 11.05
CA PRO A 147 5.56 20.76 11.37
C PRO A 147 6.38 20.57 10.09
N ASP A 148 7.64 21.01 10.13
CA ASP A 148 8.60 20.73 9.07
C ASP A 148 8.80 19.21 8.95
N PRO A 149 8.43 18.59 7.81
CA PRO A 149 8.61 17.15 7.60
C PRO A 149 10.05 16.67 7.80
N ARG A 150 11.04 17.55 7.56
CA ARG A 150 12.46 17.21 7.78
C ARG A 150 12.79 17.07 9.26
N LYS A 151 12.20 17.89 10.13
CA LYS A 151 12.42 17.81 11.59
C LYS A 151 11.85 16.51 12.15
N MET A 152 10.64 16.15 11.76
CA MET A 152 10.03 14.88 12.18
C MET A 152 10.81 13.67 11.68
N GLN A 153 11.30 13.73 10.43
CA GLN A 153 12.12 12.67 9.87
C GLN A 153 13.49 12.59 10.56
N ALA A 154 14.13 13.72 10.89
CA ALA A 154 15.38 13.72 11.65
C ALA A 154 15.18 13.18 13.08
N SER A 155 14.06 13.53 13.72
CA SER A 155 13.68 13.06 15.05
C SER A 155 13.56 11.53 15.11
N ILE A 156 12.75 10.91 14.22
CA ILE A 156 12.59 9.45 14.24
C ILE A 156 13.90 8.71 13.93
N GLN A 157 14.77 9.30 13.11
CA GLN A 157 16.07 8.73 12.75
C GLN A 157 17.02 8.74 13.94
N ARG A 158 17.12 9.88 14.64
CA ARG A 158 17.89 9.98 15.89
C ARG A 158 17.36 9.02 16.96
N LEU A 159 16.05 8.98 17.17
CA LEU A 159 15.43 8.10 18.17
C LEU A 159 15.65 6.60 17.87
N ALA A 160 15.73 6.24 16.60
CA ALA A 160 16.08 4.90 16.16
C ALA A 160 17.58 4.59 16.36
N GLU A 161 18.47 5.54 16.05
CA GLU A 161 19.91 5.43 16.31
C GLU A 161 20.20 5.19 17.80
N GLU A 162 19.60 5.99 18.68
CA GLU A 162 19.72 5.87 20.14
C GLU A 162 19.30 4.50 20.67
N ARG A 163 18.46 3.78 19.91
CA ARG A 163 17.93 2.45 20.25
C ARG A 163 18.60 1.31 19.49
N GLY A 164 19.70 1.60 18.78
CA GLY A 164 20.45 0.61 18.01
C GLY A 164 19.71 0.08 16.78
N LEU A 165 18.68 0.78 16.30
CA LEU A 165 17.94 0.45 15.08
C LEU A 165 18.59 1.10 13.86
N SER A 166 18.35 0.57 12.66
CA SER A 166 18.94 1.11 11.44
C SER A 166 18.43 2.53 11.16
N PHE A 167 19.33 3.51 11.15
CA PHE A 167 19.04 4.93 10.88
C PHE A 167 19.88 5.47 9.69
N PHE A 168 19.36 6.46 8.96
CA PHE A 168 20.07 7.10 7.87
C PHE A 168 21.32 7.74 8.46
N VAL A 169 22.51 7.26 8.07
CA VAL A 169 23.74 7.99 8.31
C VAL A 169 23.62 9.30 7.52
N ASP A 170 23.30 10.40 8.21
CA ASP A 170 23.44 11.71 7.63
C ASP A 170 24.92 11.85 7.30
N VAL A 171 25.24 12.15 6.03
CA VAL A 171 26.61 12.40 5.59
C VAL A 171 27.16 13.44 6.57
N SER A 172 28.14 13.05 7.39
CA SER A 172 28.48 13.82 8.61
C SER A 172 28.80 15.26 8.25
N ASP A 173 28.63 16.21 9.17
CA ASP A 173 29.07 17.59 8.89
C ASP A 173 30.58 17.66 8.58
N GLU A 174 31.37 16.69 9.04
CA GLU A 174 32.73 16.46 8.58
C GLU A 174 32.81 15.98 7.13
N GLU A 175 31.94 15.09 6.65
CA GLU A 175 31.87 14.69 5.25
C GLU A 175 31.28 15.79 4.35
N LYS A 176 30.33 16.60 4.84
CA LYS A 176 29.85 17.83 4.18
C LYS A 176 30.98 18.86 4.10
N ARG A 177 31.75 19.06 5.17
CA ARG A 177 32.94 19.92 5.17
C ARG A 177 34.03 19.36 4.27
N ARG A 178 34.37 18.08 4.33
CA ARG A 178 35.32 17.41 3.40
C ARG A 178 34.87 17.51 1.95
N SER A 179 33.56 17.50 1.68
CA SER A 179 33.00 17.73 0.34
C SER A 179 33.09 19.20 -0.11
N ALA A 180 32.99 20.15 0.83
CA ALA A 180 33.18 21.57 0.59
C ALA A 180 34.67 21.93 0.40
N THR A 181 35.59 21.27 1.13
CA THR A 181 37.05 21.47 0.99
C THR A 181 37.60 20.79 -0.26
N LYS A 182 36.94 19.74 -0.80
CA LYS A 182 37.29 19.09 -2.07
C LYS A 182 36.43 19.55 -3.26
N GLY A 183 35.96 20.80 -3.29
CA GLY A 183 35.43 21.45 -4.50
C GLY A 183 34.41 20.62 -5.31
N GLY A 184 33.64 19.75 -4.66
CA GLY A 184 32.76 18.81 -5.35
C GLY A 184 31.52 19.52 -5.83
N ALA A 185 31.36 19.71 -7.14
CA ALA A 185 30.17 20.34 -7.70
C ALA A 185 28.88 19.64 -7.22
N ALA A 186 27.91 20.45 -6.80
CA ALA A 186 26.59 19.98 -6.41
C ALA A 186 25.90 19.27 -7.61
N PRO A 187 25.13 18.19 -7.37
CA PRO A 187 24.42 17.52 -8.45
C PRO A 187 23.44 18.49 -9.14
N LYS A 188 23.33 18.39 -10.47
CA LYS A 188 22.53 19.33 -11.29
C LYS A 188 21.03 19.31 -10.97
N THR A 189 20.52 18.25 -10.36
CA THR A 189 19.13 18.15 -9.89
C THR A 189 19.08 17.41 -8.55
N ARG A 190 18.16 17.82 -7.67
CA ARG A 190 17.87 17.14 -6.41
C ARG A 190 16.64 16.22 -6.49
N GLN A 191 16.04 16.08 -7.67
CA GLN A 191 14.87 15.22 -7.88
C GLN A 191 15.32 13.77 -8.07
N ALA A 192 14.63 12.83 -7.40
CA ALA A 192 14.91 11.39 -7.52
C ALA A 192 14.72 10.89 -8.96
N VAL A 193 13.66 11.37 -9.63
CA VAL A 193 13.38 11.18 -11.05
C VAL A 193 13.26 12.56 -11.69
N TYR A 194 14.00 12.83 -12.76
CA TYR A 194 13.95 14.10 -13.47
C TYR A 194 13.35 13.89 -14.87
N VAL A 195 12.17 14.46 -15.11
CA VAL A 195 11.46 14.42 -16.40
C VAL A 195 11.44 15.82 -17.01
N ARG A 196 12.11 15.98 -18.16
CA ARG A 196 12.20 17.27 -18.86
C ARG A 196 10.86 17.68 -19.48
N ARG A 197 10.72 18.97 -19.75
CA ARG A 197 9.54 19.53 -20.45
C ARG A 197 9.29 18.85 -21.80
N ALA A 198 10.36 18.61 -22.57
CA ALA A 198 10.28 17.91 -23.86
C ALA A 198 9.78 16.46 -23.72
N GLU A 199 10.21 15.73 -22.69
CA GLU A 199 9.72 14.37 -22.41
C GLU A 199 8.23 14.38 -22.05
N ARG A 200 7.80 15.38 -21.25
CA ARG A 200 6.39 15.58 -20.89
C ARG A 200 5.51 15.89 -22.09
N GLU A 201 6.01 16.69 -23.03
CA GLU A 201 5.28 17.03 -24.25
C GLU A 201 5.18 15.84 -25.21
N ILE A 202 6.25 15.05 -25.35
CA ILE A 202 6.24 13.82 -26.14
C ILE A 202 5.24 12.80 -25.54
N ALA A 203 5.30 12.58 -24.22
CA ALA A 203 4.38 11.68 -23.53
C ALA A 203 2.92 12.15 -23.60
N GLY A 204 2.67 13.46 -23.49
CA GLY A 204 1.33 14.04 -23.62
C GLY A 204 0.71 13.88 -25.03
N LYS A 205 1.53 13.62 -26.05
CA LYS A 205 1.11 13.31 -27.43
C LYS A 205 1.14 11.80 -27.73
N GLY A 206 1.35 10.94 -26.72
CA GLY A 206 1.49 9.49 -26.89
C GLY A 206 2.76 9.06 -27.63
N GLY A 207 3.73 9.97 -27.79
CA GLY A 207 4.96 9.71 -28.52
C GLY A 207 6.00 8.93 -27.70
N TYR A 208 6.90 8.25 -28.41
CA TYR A 208 8.01 7.52 -27.82
C TYR A 208 9.13 8.45 -27.34
N SER A 209 9.51 8.35 -26.06
CA SER A 209 10.64 9.09 -25.49
C SER A 209 11.80 8.16 -25.18
N TRP A 210 12.89 8.27 -25.95
CA TRP A 210 14.10 7.47 -25.73
C TRP A 210 14.74 7.72 -24.35
N VAL A 211 14.57 8.91 -23.77
CA VAL A 211 15.07 9.21 -22.41
C VAL A 211 14.24 8.47 -21.36
N ALA A 212 12.92 8.34 -21.58
CA ALA A 212 12.05 7.55 -20.72
C ALA A 212 12.31 6.05 -20.87
N ASP A 213 12.61 5.60 -22.08
CA ASP A 213 13.01 4.22 -22.33
C ASP A 213 14.33 3.87 -21.62
N ILE A 214 15.39 4.68 -21.78
CA ILE A 214 16.64 4.49 -21.01
C ILE A 214 16.35 4.46 -19.49
N ARG A 215 15.48 5.33 -18.99
CA ARG A 215 15.10 5.37 -17.57
C ARG A 215 14.43 4.06 -17.13
N ASN A 216 13.54 3.51 -17.95
CA ASN A 216 12.85 2.26 -17.66
C ASN A 216 13.82 1.08 -17.67
N ARG A 217 14.67 0.98 -18.70
CA ARG A 217 15.69 -0.08 -18.82
C ARG A 217 16.69 -0.05 -17.66
N VAL A 218 17.15 1.15 -17.26
CA VAL A 218 17.98 1.33 -16.07
C VAL A 218 17.24 0.93 -14.79
N THR A 219 15.96 1.25 -14.65
CA THR A 219 15.18 0.84 -13.47
C THR A 219 15.06 -0.68 -13.38
N ILE A 220 14.82 -1.35 -14.51
CA ILE A 220 14.73 -2.82 -14.59
C ILE A 220 16.09 -3.44 -14.25
N ALA A 221 17.17 -3.01 -14.90
CA ALA A 221 18.52 -3.51 -14.64
C ALA A 221 18.95 -3.30 -13.18
N LYS A 222 18.63 -2.13 -12.60
CA LYS A 222 18.93 -1.81 -11.19
C LYS A 222 18.21 -2.73 -10.20
N ARG A 223 17.04 -3.26 -10.57
CA ARG A 223 16.27 -4.20 -9.75
C ARG A 223 16.69 -5.66 -9.98
N ALA A 224 17.14 -5.99 -11.18
CA ALA A 224 17.51 -7.34 -11.56
C ALA A 224 18.96 -7.70 -11.21
N ALA A 225 19.83 -6.71 -11.07
CA ALA A 225 21.25 -6.92 -10.77
C ALA A 225 21.54 -6.93 -9.26
N GLU A 226 22.45 -7.81 -8.86
CA GLU A 226 23.01 -7.88 -7.49
C GLU A 226 24.38 -7.20 -7.44
N THR A 227 25.14 -7.28 -8.54
CA THR A 227 26.46 -6.64 -8.66
C THR A 227 26.50 -5.53 -9.71
N PRO A 228 27.44 -4.57 -9.61
CA PRO A 228 27.69 -3.61 -10.67
C PRO A 228 28.05 -4.26 -12.02
N GLY A 229 28.67 -5.44 -12.02
CA GLY A 229 28.99 -6.18 -13.24
C GLY A 229 27.73 -6.70 -13.94
N GLU A 230 26.84 -7.36 -13.20
CA GLU A 230 25.55 -7.84 -13.72
C GLU A 230 24.66 -6.70 -14.22
N TYR A 231 24.68 -5.57 -13.51
CA TYR A 231 23.95 -4.37 -13.91
C TYR A 231 24.34 -3.89 -15.31
N LEU A 232 25.64 -3.87 -15.60
CA LEU A 232 26.15 -3.49 -16.92
C LEU A 232 25.80 -4.54 -17.98
N GLN A 233 25.85 -5.84 -17.64
CA GLN A 233 25.47 -6.92 -18.56
C GLN A 233 23.98 -6.89 -18.92
N ILE A 234 23.10 -6.74 -17.93
CA ILE A 234 21.65 -6.63 -18.15
C ILE A 234 21.33 -5.40 -18.99
N LEU A 235 21.97 -4.25 -18.74
CA LEU A 235 21.81 -3.07 -19.58
C LEU A 235 22.25 -3.32 -21.03
N GLY A 236 23.37 -4.00 -21.24
CA GLY A 236 23.83 -4.39 -22.57
C GLY A 236 22.82 -5.30 -23.31
N LEU A 237 22.25 -6.29 -22.61
CA LEU A 237 21.18 -7.13 -23.16
C LEU A 237 19.92 -6.32 -23.50
N MET A 238 19.63 -5.29 -22.71
CA MET A 238 18.56 -4.33 -22.97
C MET A 238 18.99 -3.25 -23.97
N GLY A 239 20.08 -3.41 -24.73
CA GLY A 239 20.51 -2.47 -25.77
C GLY A 239 20.96 -1.09 -25.27
N ILE A 240 21.45 -1.01 -24.03
CA ILE A 240 22.00 0.21 -23.42
C ILE A 240 23.50 0.01 -23.15
N ASP A 241 24.31 0.83 -23.79
CA ASP A 241 25.74 0.94 -23.51
C ASP A 241 25.99 1.92 -22.36
N VAL A 242 26.96 1.59 -21.50
CA VAL A 242 27.36 2.42 -20.37
C VAL A 242 28.82 2.75 -20.46
N SER A 243 29.15 4.05 -20.36
CA SER A 243 30.53 4.53 -20.34
C SER A 243 30.76 5.54 -19.23
N GLU A 244 32.02 5.86 -18.94
CA GLU A 244 32.38 6.90 -17.98
C GLU A 244 32.04 8.29 -18.52
N ALA A 245 31.22 9.04 -17.79
CA ALA A 245 30.94 10.42 -18.16
C ALA A 245 32.17 11.30 -17.90
N SER A 246 32.45 12.24 -18.81
CA SER A 246 33.57 13.16 -18.68
C SER A 246 33.58 13.90 -17.33
N ARG A 247 34.74 13.91 -16.66
CA ARG A 247 34.99 14.53 -15.34
C ARG A 247 34.96 16.06 -15.33
N LYS A 248 34.67 16.72 -16.46
CA LYS A 248 34.69 18.19 -16.62
C LYS A 248 33.70 18.96 -15.70
N GLY A 249 32.96 18.27 -14.83
CA GLY A 249 32.05 18.82 -13.82
C GLY A 249 32.20 18.18 -12.43
N GLY A 250 33.34 17.57 -12.11
CA GLY A 250 33.72 17.23 -10.72
C GLY A 250 33.14 15.95 -10.10
N ARG A 251 32.22 15.23 -10.77
CA ARG A 251 31.69 13.93 -10.31
C ARG A 251 31.85 12.83 -11.36
N SER A 252 32.28 11.65 -10.92
CA SER A 252 32.22 10.42 -11.70
C SER A 252 30.77 9.97 -11.81
N ASP A 253 30.25 9.90 -13.04
CA ASP A 253 28.91 9.45 -13.34
C ASP A 253 28.92 8.56 -14.57
N TRP A 254 27.87 7.78 -14.78
CA TRP A 254 27.69 6.97 -15.97
C TRP A 254 26.99 7.74 -17.08
N LEU A 255 27.41 7.46 -18.31
CA LEU A 255 26.79 7.92 -19.53
C LEU A 255 26.10 6.72 -20.18
N TYR A 256 24.77 6.74 -20.16
CA TYR A 256 23.93 5.75 -20.81
C TYR A 256 23.69 6.15 -22.26
N SER A 257 23.83 5.20 -23.19
CA SER A 257 23.54 5.41 -24.61
C SER A 257 22.77 4.23 -25.19
N MET A 258 21.88 4.50 -26.16
CA MET A 258 21.24 3.42 -26.92
C MET A 258 22.27 2.77 -27.85
N ALA A 259 22.41 1.44 -27.83
CA ALA A 259 23.37 0.71 -28.66
C ALA A 259 23.12 0.93 -30.17
N GLU A 260 21.85 0.90 -30.58
CA GLU A 260 21.44 1.15 -31.98
C GLU A 260 21.57 2.62 -32.40
N THR A 261 21.63 3.55 -31.44
CA THR A 261 21.74 4.99 -31.74
C THR A 261 22.65 5.69 -30.73
N PRO A 262 23.99 5.53 -30.81
CA PRO A 262 24.91 6.02 -29.77
C PRO A 262 24.91 7.53 -29.55
N SER A 263 24.36 8.31 -30.50
CA SER A 263 24.12 9.75 -30.36
C SER A 263 23.04 10.07 -29.30
N LYS A 264 22.12 9.15 -29.03
CA LYS A 264 21.10 9.24 -27.97
C LYS A 264 21.72 8.80 -26.65
N ARG A 265 22.38 9.76 -25.99
CA ARG A 265 23.12 9.53 -24.75
C ARG A 265 22.77 10.52 -23.65
N ILE A 266 22.75 10.05 -22.41
CA ILE A 266 22.38 10.85 -21.24
C ILE A 266 23.18 10.43 -20.00
N ARG A 267 23.64 11.41 -19.24
CA ARG A 267 24.27 11.17 -17.93
C ARG A 267 23.23 10.66 -16.93
N GLY A 268 23.62 9.77 -16.05
CA GLY A 268 22.73 9.21 -15.03
C GLY A 268 22.07 10.27 -14.15
N GLU A 269 22.82 11.25 -13.68
CA GLU A 269 22.24 12.34 -12.87
C GLU A 269 21.20 13.17 -13.64
N ASN A 270 21.24 13.19 -14.98
CA ASN A 270 20.24 13.86 -15.81
C ASN A 270 18.94 13.05 -15.99
N LEU A 271 18.92 11.77 -15.62
CA LEU A 271 17.69 10.97 -15.49
C LEU A 271 17.03 11.18 -14.11
N GLY A 272 17.81 11.68 -13.15
CA GLY A 272 17.44 11.91 -11.75
C GLY A 272 18.52 11.37 -10.81
N LEU A 273 18.52 11.81 -9.56
CA LEU A 273 19.53 11.39 -8.56
C LEU A 273 19.60 9.87 -8.38
N ALA A 274 18.48 9.15 -8.54
CA ALA A 274 18.40 7.71 -8.36
C ALA A 274 19.14 6.90 -9.44
N TYR A 275 19.51 7.54 -10.55
CA TYR A 275 20.09 6.94 -11.75
C TYR A 275 21.57 7.29 -11.95
N GLY A 276 22.09 8.21 -11.12
CA GLY A 276 23.52 8.53 -11.09
C GLY A 276 24.33 7.36 -10.52
N ARG A 277 25.56 7.20 -11.01
CA ARG A 277 26.44 6.06 -10.67
C ARG A 277 26.48 5.74 -9.17
N LYS A 278 26.75 6.74 -8.32
CA LYS A 278 26.84 6.56 -6.86
C LYS A 278 25.54 6.00 -6.25
N ALA A 279 24.38 6.41 -6.76
CA ALA A 279 23.09 5.96 -6.26
C ALA A 279 22.73 4.55 -6.77
N VAL A 280 23.20 4.17 -7.96
CA VAL A 280 23.04 2.81 -8.48
C VAL A 280 23.97 1.86 -7.74
N GLU A 281 25.27 2.17 -7.64
CA GLU A 281 26.23 1.36 -6.90
C GLU A 281 25.84 1.20 -5.42
N GLY A 282 25.30 2.25 -4.79
CA GLY A 282 24.79 2.19 -3.42
C GLY A 282 23.55 1.30 -3.28
N ALA A 283 22.65 1.28 -4.26
CA ALA A 283 21.48 0.42 -4.26
C ALA A 283 21.86 -1.06 -4.46
N LEU A 284 22.80 -1.36 -5.35
CA LEU A 284 23.26 -2.72 -5.61
C LEU A 284 23.96 -3.33 -4.39
N LYS A 285 24.71 -2.53 -3.63
CA LYS A 285 25.31 -2.97 -2.35
C LYS A 285 24.28 -3.28 -1.24
N GLY A 286 23.01 -2.90 -1.42
CA GLY A 286 21.95 -3.04 -0.43
C GLY A 286 20.81 -4.00 -0.82
N ASN A 287 20.83 -4.57 -2.03
CA ASN A 287 19.80 -5.49 -2.50
C ASN A 287 20.00 -6.88 -1.84
N ALA A 288 18.96 -7.37 -1.16
CA ALA A 288 18.83 -8.79 -0.88
C ALA A 288 18.40 -9.49 -2.18
N ALA A 289 18.89 -10.71 -2.41
CA ALA A 289 18.53 -11.52 -3.56
C ALA A 289 17.01 -11.55 -3.75
N ILE A 290 16.53 -11.14 -4.93
CA ILE A 290 15.14 -11.41 -5.28
C ILE A 290 15.06 -12.92 -5.51
N ASP A 291 14.21 -13.60 -4.76
CA ASP A 291 13.97 -15.03 -4.96
C ASP A 291 13.71 -15.31 -6.46
N PRO A 292 14.57 -16.10 -7.12
CA PRO A 292 14.38 -16.49 -8.51
C PRO A 292 12.98 -17.09 -8.76
N GLY A 293 12.37 -17.70 -7.74
CA GLY A 293 10.98 -18.15 -7.75
C GLY A 293 9.95 -17.04 -7.93
N GLN A 294 10.16 -15.87 -7.31
CA GLN A 294 9.29 -14.69 -7.50
C GLN A 294 9.45 -14.07 -8.89
N ILE A 295 10.68 -13.99 -9.41
CA ILE A 295 10.92 -13.50 -10.79
C ILE A 295 10.24 -14.45 -11.79
N ALA A 296 10.43 -15.76 -11.63
CA ALA A 296 9.76 -16.77 -12.44
C ALA A 296 8.23 -16.69 -12.32
N ALA A 297 7.69 -16.44 -11.12
CA ALA A 297 6.25 -16.32 -10.89
C ALA A 297 5.65 -15.04 -11.50
N ILE A 298 6.40 -13.93 -11.54
CA ILE A 298 5.99 -12.69 -12.20
C ILE A 298 6.11 -12.85 -13.72
N ALA A 299 7.21 -13.40 -14.22
CA ALA A 299 7.42 -13.69 -15.64
C ALA A 299 6.38 -14.68 -16.19
N ALA A 300 6.02 -15.71 -15.41
CA ALA A 300 4.96 -16.65 -15.76
C ALA A 300 3.56 -16.01 -15.87
N LYS A 301 3.37 -14.80 -15.31
CA LYS A 301 2.14 -14.01 -15.39
C LYS A 301 2.25 -12.82 -16.34
N ALA A 302 3.42 -12.56 -16.90
CA ALA A 302 3.63 -11.47 -17.82
C ALA A 302 3.02 -11.82 -19.18
N VAL A 303 2.35 -10.84 -19.78
CA VAL A 303 1.80 -10.94 -21.12
C VAL A 303 2.76 -10.24 -22.07
N GLU A 304 3.32 -10.99 -23.02
CA GLU A 304 4.15 -10.41 -24.08
C GLU A 304 3.25 -9.64 -25.06
N VAL A 305 3.56 -8.37 -25.28
CA VAL A 305 2.84 -7.49 -26.21
C VAL A 305 3.79 -7.12 -27.35
N LYS A 306 3.40 -7.45 -28.59
CA LYS A 306 4.21 -7.36 -29.80
C LYS A 306 4.31 -5.94 -30.34
N ASP A 307 3.22 -5.19 -30.31
CA ASP A 307 3.12 -3.84 -30.86
C ASP A 307 2.02 -3.00 -30.18
N TYR A 308 1.91 -1.74 -30.61
CA TYR A 308 0.93 -0.79 -30.06
C TYR A 308 -0.52 -1.20 -30.34
N ALA A 309 -0.81 -1.82 -31.50
CA ALA A 309 -2.16 -2.24 -31.85
C ALA A 309 -2.63 -3.39 -30.94
N GLN A 310 -1.73 -4.30 -30.58
CA GLN A 310 -2.01 -5.36 -29.62
C GLN A 310 -2.21 -4.80 -28.20
N LEU A 311 -1.48 -3.74 -27.83
CA LEU A 311 -1.69 -3.03 -26.55
C LEU A 311 -3.07 -2.37 -26.47
N GLU A 312 -3.48 -1.68 -27.54
CA GLU A 312 -4.81 -1.05 -27.64
C GLU A 312 -5.94 -2.09 -27.59
N SER A 313 -5.77 -3.21 -28.31
CA SER A 313 -6.70 -4.33 -28.28
C SER A 313 -6.83 -4.93 -26.87
N MET A 314 -5.71 -5.09 -26.16
CA MET A 314 -5.69 -5.56 -24.77
C MET A 314 -6.40 -4.59 -23.82
N ALA A 315 -6.14 -3.28 -23.93
CA ALA A 315 -6.79 -2.26 -23.12
C ALA A 315 -8.31 -2.26 -23.33
N THR A 316 -8.73 -2.35 -24.60
CA THR A 316 -10.15 -2.40 -25.00
C THR A 316 -10.83 -3.65 -24.43
N ALA A 317 -10.17 -4.81 -24.53
CA ALA A 317 -10.68 -6.06 -23.97
C ALA A 317 -10.85 -5.98 -22.44
N LEU A 318 -9.89 -5.40 -21.71
CA LEU A 318 -9.97 -5.22 -20.25
C LEU A 318 -11.05 -4.21 -19.84
N GLU A 319 -11.22 -3.13 -20.61
CA GLU A 319 -12.29 -2.16 -20.38
C GLU A 319 -13.67 -2.81 -20.53
N LEU A 320 -13.87 -3.60 -21.60
CA LEU A 320 -15.10 -4.35 -21.80
C LEU A 320 -15.33 -5.37 -20.68
N CYS A 321 -14.27 -6.05 -20.21
CA CYS A 321 -14.38 -6.95 -19.06
C CYS A 321 -14.88 -6.21 -17.81
N SER A 322 -14.33 -5.03 -17.52
CA SER A 322 -14.77 -4.19 -16.40
C SER A 322 -16.22 -3.73 -16.57
N ARG A 323 -16.55 -3.14 -17.74
CA ARG A 323 -17.88 -2.61 -18.07
C ARG A 323 -18.98 -3.65 -17.94
N TYR A 324 -18.69 -4.89 -18.35
CA TYR A 324 -19.65 -5.97 -18.37
C TYR A 324 -19.54 -6.95 -17.19
N GLY A 325 -18.61 -6.73 -16.26
CA GLY A 325 -18.42 -7.54 -15.06
C GLY A 325 -17.87 -8.95 -15.31
N ILE A 326 -17.06 -9.11 -16.37
CA ILE A 326 -16.47 -10.39 -16.80
C ILE A 326 -15.19 -10.63 -15.99
N ARG A 327 -15.16 -11.75 -15.24
CA ARG A 327 -14.07 -12.09 -14.32
C ARG A 327 -13.31 -13.36 -14.74
N CYS A 328 -13.90 -14.15 -15.65
CA CYS A 328 -13.29 -15.35 -16.22
C CYS A 328 -13.77 -15.58 -17.65
N MET A 329 -13.09 -16.48 -18.39
CA MET A 329 -13.44 -16.78 -19.78
C MET A 329 -14.86 -17.31 -19.94
N ALA A 330 -15.39 -18.02 -18.93
CA ALA A 330 -16.76 -18.53 -18.92
C ALA A 330 -17.84 -17.41 -18.89
N ASP A 331 -17.54 -16.23 -18.35
CA ASP A 331 -18.51 -15.14 -18.23
C ASP A 331 -18.87 -14.52 -19.59
N PHE A 332 -17.95 -14.57 -20.56
CA PHE A 332 -18.17 -14.02 -21.91
C PHE A 332 -19.38 -14.65 -22.61
N GLY A 333 -19.55 -15.98 -22.50
CA GLY A 333 -20.64 -16.70 -23.17
C GLY A 333 -22.02 -16.21 -22.71
N SER A 334 -22.18 -16.08 -21.40
CA SER A 334 -23.42 -15.57 -20.78
C SER A 334 -23.70 -14.12 -21.18
N ARG A 335 -22.66 -13.29 -21.29
CA ARG A 335 -22.80 -11.87 -21.63
C ARG A 335 -23.12 -11.64 -23.11
N ILE A 336 -22.42 -12.33 -24.00
CA ILE A 336 -22.69 -12.33 -25.45
C ILE A 336 -24.14 -12.78 -25.70
N ALA A 337 -24.59 -13.86 -25.06
CA ALA A 337 -25.96 -14.32 -25.19
C ALA A 337 -26.99 -13.31 -24.64
N ALA A 338 -26.67 -12.60 -23.56
CA ALA A 338 -27.53 -11.57 -23.01
C ALA A 338 -27.65 -10.33 -23.90
N MET A 339 -26.56 -9.90 -24.55
CA MET A 339 -26.58 -8.77 -25.50
C MET A 339 -27.28 -9.14 -26.81
N GLY A 340 -27.07 -10.35 -27.32
CA GLY A 340 -27.80 -10.85 -28.49
C GLY A 340 -29.32 -10.92 -28.27
N ARG A 341 -29.78 -11.34 -27.08
CA ARG A 341 -31.21 -11.29 -26.74
C ARG A 341 -31.80 -9.88 -26.67
N ARG A 342 -30.95 -8.85 -26.49
CA ARG A 342 -31.36 -7.44 -26.46
C ARG A 342 -31.28 -6.77 -27.85
N GLY A 343 -30.83 -7.50 -28.88
CA GLY A 343 -30.66 -6.96 -30.23
C GLY A 343 -29.46 -6.01 -30.37
N ASP A 344 -28.51 -6.06 -29.44
CA ASP A 344 -27.31 -5.21 -29.48
C ASP A 344 -26.17 -5.96 -30.19
N ASP A 345 -26.22 -5.95 -31.52
CA ASP A 345 -25.27 -6.64 -32.38
C ASP A 345 -23.86 -6.03 -32.31
N GLY A 346 -23.78 -4.74 -31.99
CA GLY A 346 -22.52 -4.01 -31.78
C GLY A 346 -21.79 -4.52 -30.55
N ALA A 347 -22.42 -4.46 -29.37
CA ALA A 347 -21.84 -4.98 -28.14
C ALA A 347 -21.55 -6.48 -28.20
N THR A 348 -22.39 -7.24 -28.92
CA THR A 348 -22.16 -8.68 -29.13
C THR A 348 -20.87 -8.93 -29.92
N SER A 349 -20.60 -8.13 -30.96
CA SER A 349 -19.39 -8.23 -31.78
C SER A 349 -18.14 -7.79 -31.02
N GLU A 350 -18.22 -6.68 -30.29
CA GLU A 350 -17.13 -6.19 -29.41
C GLU A 350 -16.76 -7.23 -28.34
N LEU A 351 -17.76 -7.85 -27.70
CA LEU A 351 -17.53 -8.89 -26.69
C LEU A 351 -16.92 -10.18 -27.28
N ARG A 352 -17.19 -10.50 -28.55
CA ARG A 352 -16.54 -11.63 -29.24
C ARG A 352 -15.06 -11.34 -29.51
N LEU A 353 -14.75 -10.14 -30.01
CA LEU A 353 -13.37 -9.72 -30.24
C LEU A 353 -12.59 -9.66 -28.92
N ALA A 354 -13.17 -9.06 -27.87
CA ALA A 354 -12.57 -9.02 -26.54
C ALA A 354 -12.32 -10.42 -25.96
N LYS A 355 -13.22 -11.38 -26.21
CA LYS A 355 -13.02 -12.78 -25.82
C LYS A 355 -11.83 -13.41 -26.53
N GLU A 356 -11.67 -13.16 -27.83
CA GLU A 356 -10.52 -13.65 -28.60
C GLU A 356 -9.21 -13.05 -28.10
N THR A 357 -9.16 -11.72 -27.91
CA THR A 357 -7.99 -11.03 -27.35
C THR A 357 -7.64 -11.53 -25.94
N ALA A 358 -8.64 -11.68 -25.07
CA ALA A 358 -8.44 -12.20 -23.72
C ALA A 358 -7.92 -13.64 -23.71
N LYS A 359 -8.33 -14.46 -24.68
CA LYS A 359 -7.84 -15.83 -24.85
C LYS A 359 -6.41 -15.87 -25.38
N GLU A 360 -6.12 -15.10 -26.44
CA GLU A 360 -4.79 -15.05 -27.07
C GLU A 360 -3.72 -14.60 -26.08
N LEU A 361 -4.02 -13.52 -25.35
CA LEU A 361 -3.11 -12.91 -24.38
C LEU A 361 -3.21 -13.51 -22.98
N ARG A 362 -4.06 -14.51 -22.77
CA ARG A 362 -4.29 -15.18 -21.47
C ARG A 362 -4.57 -14.19 -20.33
N LEU A 363 -5.38 -13.16 -20.61
CA LEU A 363 -5.66 -12.04 -19.68
C LEU A 363 -6.50 -12.47 -18.48
N LEU A 364 -7.30 -13.53 -18.62
CA LEU A 364 -8.26 -13.99 -17.62
C LEU A 364 -8.16 -15.51 -17.41
N PRO A 365 -8.48 -16.01 -16.19
CA PRO A 365 -8.56 -17.44 -15.94
C PRO A 365 -9.78 -18.06 -16.65
N ASP A 366 -9.71 -19.35 -16.98
CA ASP A 366 -10.79 -20.06 -17.66
C ASP A 366 -12.10 -20.09 -16.85
N ALA A 367 -11.97 -20.28 -15.53
CA ALA A 367 -13.07 -20.27 -14.58
C ALA A 367 -12.79 -19.28 -13.44
N ALA A 368 -13.85 -18.68 -12.89
CA ALA A 368 -13.74 -17.84 -11.71
C ALA A 368 -13.15 -18.68 -10.56
N ARG A 369 -12.05 -18.21 -9.96
CA ARG A 369 -11.52 -18.85 -8.76
C ARG A 369 -12.62 -18.82 -7.70
N ALA A 370 -12.97 -19.98 -7.16
CA ALA A 370 -13.79 -20.04 -5.97
C ALA A 370 -13.09 -19.20 -4.90
N ARG A 371 -13.78 -18.18 -4.38
CA ARG A 371 -13.24 -17.40 -3.27
C ARG A 371 -12.90 -18.39 -2.14
N PRO A 372 -11.69 -18.35 -1.56
CA PRO A 372 -11.37 -19.19 -0.41
C PRO A 372 -12.43 -18.94 0.66
N ARG A 373 -13.08 -20.03 1.09
CA ARG A 373 -14.16 -19.96 2.05
C ARG A 373 -13.59 -19.40 3.35
N THR A 374 -14.15 -18.28 3.79
CA THR A 374 -13.77 -17.66 5.04
C THR A 374 -14.31 -18.48 6.22
N ALA A 375 -13.73 -18.32 7.42
CA ALA A 375 -14.28 -18.92 8.64
C ALA A 375 -15.77 -18.54 8.85
N MET A 376 -16.16 -17.35 8.39
CA MET A 376 -17.53 -16.86 8.37
C MET A 376 -18.45 -17.68 7.44
N ASP A 377 -17.97 -18.10 6.27
CA ASP A 377 -18.73 -18.97 5.36
C ASP A 377 -18.96 -20.37 5.96
N GLN A 378 -18.01 -20.85 6.77
CA GLN A 378 -18.15 -22.10 7.51
C GLN A 378 -19.16 -21.97 8.65
N TYR A 379 -19.12 -20.84 9.38
CA TYR A 379 -20.06 -20.53 10.46
C TYR A 379 -21.49 -20.37 9.94
N ALA A 380 -21.69 -19.66 8.81
CA ALA A 380 -22.99 -19.52 8.16
C ALA A 380 -23.57 -20.87 7.71
N ARG A 381 -22.72 -21.78 7.22
CA ARG A 381 -23.11 -23.13 6.80
C ARG A 381 -23.42 -24.05 7.99
N GLN A 382 -22.69 -23.90 9.10
CA GLN A 382 -23.01 -24.56 10.37
C GLN A 382 -24.34 -24.07 10.93
N ARG A 383 -24.61 -22.77 10.87
CA ARG A 383 -25.90 -22.18 11.26
C ARG A 383 -27.05 -22.70 10.41
N GLN A 384 -26.88 -22.74 9.07
CA GLN A 384 -27.88 -23.30 8.16
C GLN A 384 -28.13 -24.80 8.41
N ARG A 385 -27.10 -25.57 8.77
CA ARG A 385 -27.25 -26.99 9.15
C ARG A 385 -27.94 -27.15 10.50
N ALA A 386 -27.65 -26.28 11.47
CA ALA A 386 -28.31 -26.25 12.76
C ALA A 386 -29.79 -25.87 12.61
N ASP A 387 -30.11 -24.87 11.79
CA ASP A 387 -31.48 -24.46 11.49
C ASP A 387 -32.25 -25.54 10.72
N ALA A 388 -31.60 -26.24 9.78
CA ALA A 388 -32.21 -27.38 9.08
C ALA A 388 -32.50 -28.56 10.02
N SER A 389 -31.57 -28.84 10.96
CA SER A 389 -31.74 -29.87 11.99
C SER A 389 -32.86 -29.50 12.97
N ALA A 390 -32.94 -28.23 13.40
CA ALA A 390 -34.00 -27.72 14.25
C ALA A 390 -35.38 -27.82 13.58
N ARG A 391 -35.48 -27.44 12.30
CA ARG A 391 -36.72 -27.58 11.51
C ARG A 391 -37.14 -29.05 11.32
N ALA A 392 -36.19 -29.95 11.11
CA ALA A 392 -36.46 -31.39 11.05
C ALA A 392 -36.95 -31.94 12.40
N GLY A 393 -36.37 -31.47 13.50
CA GLY A 393 -36.82 -31.80 14.87
C GLY A 393 -38.24 -31.32 15.17
N GLU A 394 -38.58 -30.09 14.79
CA GLU A 394 -39.93 -29.54 14.94
C GLU A 394 -40.97 -30.31 14.09
N GLN A 395 -40.62 -30.69 12.85
CA GLN A 395 -41.49 -31.51 12.02
C GLN A 395 -41.72 -32.91 12.60
N ALA A 396 -40.67 -33.54 13.15
CA ALA A 396 -40.79 -34.83 13.82
C ALA A 396 -41.61 -34.75 15.12
N ALA A 397 -41.49 -33.65 15.88
CA ALA A 397 -42.29 -33.42 17.08
C ALA A 397 -43.77 -33.24 16.75
N ARG A 398 -44.10 -32.45 15.71
CA ARG A 398 -45.47 -32.28 15.22
C ARG A 398 -46.08 -33.61 14.74
N GLN A 399 -45.31 -34.45 14.04
CA GLN A 399 -45.78 -35.78 13.63
C GLN A 399 -46.08 -36.69 14.82
N ARG A 400 -45.28 -36.66 15.89
CA ARG A 400 -45.55 -37.43 17.12
C ARG A 400 -46.79 -36.95 17.84
N GLN A 401 -47.02 -35.62 17.88
CA GLN A 401 -48.24 -35.05 18.46
C GLN A 401 -49.49 -35.51 17.71
N ILE A 402 -49.46 -35.46 16.38
CA ILE A 402 -50.56 -35.94 15.53
C ILE A 402 -50.82 -37.43 15.76
N GLN A 403 -49.78 -38.27 15.87
CA GLN A 403 -49.96 -39.69 16.18
C GLN A 403 -50.56 -39.92 17.58
N GLN A 404 -50.16 -39.16 18.59
CA GLN A 404 -50.72 -39.28 19.94
C GLN A 404 -52.18 -38.83 20.02
N GLU A 405 -52.54 -37.77 19.29
CA GLU A 405 -53.94 -37.33 19.17
C GLU A 405 -54.81 -38.35 18.43
N GLN A 406 -54.29 -38.98 17.37
CA GLN A 406 -54.97 -40.08 16.68
C GLN A 406 -55.16 -41.29 17.60
N GLN A 407 -54.14 -41.69 18.37
CA GLN A 407 -54.26 -42.80 19.33
C GLN A 407 -55.22 -42.48 20.49
N ARG A 408 -55.29 -41.22 20.94
CA ARG A 408 -56.27 -40.78 21.94
C ARG A 408 -57.70 -40.77 21.38
N SER A 409 -57.85 -40.31 20.13
CA SER A 409 -59.13 -40.35 19.42
C SER A 409 -59.62 -41.79 19.24
N ASP A 410 -58.75 -42.71 18.83
CA ASP A 410 -59.07 -44.13 18.66
C ASP A 410 -59.39 -44.83 19.99
N ARG A 411 -58.71 -44.47 21.09
CA ARG A 411 -59.08 -44.95 22.44
C ARG A 411 -60.46 -44.46 22.87
N ASN A 412 -60.77 -43.19 22.63
CA ASN A 412 -62.09 -42.62 22.95
C ASN A 412 -63.20 -43.22 22.07
N ARG A 413 -62.88 -43.64 20.85
CA ARG A 413 -63.82 -44.30 19.92
C ARG A 413 -64.09 -45.75 20.29
N ARG A 414 -63.18 -46.42 21.01
CA ARG A 414 -63.36 -47.78 21.55
C ARG A 414 -64.03 -47.82 22.93
N ALA A 415 -64.17 -46.67 23.58
CA ALA A 415 -64.81 -46.50 24.89
C ALA A 415 -66.27 -46.02 24.78
N ARG A 416 -66.77 -45.83 23.56
CA ARG A 416 -68.19 -45.70 23.20
C ARG A 416 -68.59 -46.95 22.44
#